data_AF-A0A5E4VRX0-F1
#
_entry.id   AF-A0A5E4VRX0-F1
#
_cell.length_a   1.000
_cell.length_b   1.000
_cell.length_c   1.000
_cell.angle_alpha   90.00
_cell.angle_beta   90.00
_cell.angle_gamma   90.00
#
_symmetry.space_group_name_H-M   'P 1'
#
loop_
_entity.id
_entity.type
_entity.pdbx_description
1 polymer ?
#
loop_
_entity_poly.entity_id
_entity_poly.type
_entity_poly.pdbx_seq_one_letter_code
_entity_poly.pdbx_strand_id
1 'polypeptide(L)'
;MSEQSTIHDLRTAIIDMDALSQSGFREIRAISKLALMALETPNGQRSVEEMAMAFETIWGLCESCEGSINAHAEQVGCAHENHRFHGRLKAASEAQCVKQ
;
A
#
# COMPACT_ATOMS: atom_id res chain seq x y z
N MET A 1 -19.58 25.02 2.66
CA MET A 1 -20.04 23.68 3.08
C MET A 1 -20.46 23.78 4.54
N SER A 2 -21.61 23.22 4.91
CA SER A 2 -22.04 23.22 6.31
C SER A 2 -21.16 22.27 7.12
N GLU A 3 -20.95 22.57 8.40
CA GLU A 3 -20.13 21.75 9.32
C GLU A 3 -20.58 20.28 9.38
N GLN A 4 -21.88 20.03 9.17
CA GLN A 4 -22.47 18.69 9.08
C GLN A 4 -22.04 17.92 7.82
N SER A 5 -21.82 18.60 6.69
CA SER A 5 -21.29 18.00 5.47
C SER A 5 -19.87 17.50 5.70
N THR A 6 -19.02 18.32 6.34
CA THR A 6 -17.62 17.97 6.61
C THR A 6 -17.50 16.75 7.53
N ILE A 7 -18.33 16.64 8.58
CA ILE A 7 -18.33 15.47 9.47
C ILE A 7 -18.77 14.20 8.74
N HIS A 8 -19.77 14.31 7.86
CA HIS A 8 -20.21 13.18 7.05
C HIS A 8 -19.10 12.70 6.12
N ASP A 9 -18.46 13.61 5.39
CA ASP A 9 -17.38 13.31 4.44
C ASP A 9 -16.18 12.64 5.15
N LEU A 10 -15.79 13.15 6.31
CA LEU A 10 -14.75 12.54 7.15
C LEU A 10 -15.13 11.12 7.60
N ARG A 11 -16.39 10.91 8.01
CA ARG A 11 -16.85 9.59 8.46
C ARG A 11 -16.83 8.58 7.32
N THR A 12 -17.28 8.98 6.14
CA THR A 12 -17.26 8.14 4.93
C THR A 12 -15.82 7.76 4.58
N ALA A 13 -14.89 8.73 4.52
CA ALA A 13 -13.49 8.45 4.26
C ALA A 13 -12.87 7.46 5.27
N ILE A 14 -13.19 7.59 6.57
CA ILE A 14 -12.71 6.65 7.59
C ILE A 14 -13.26 5.23 7.38
N ILE A 15 -14.55 5.10 7.05
CA ILE A 15 -15.18 3.80 6.78
C ILE A 15 -14.53 3.14 5.56
N ASP A 16 -14.32 3.91 4.49
CA ASP A 16 -13.72 3.39 3.26
C ASP A 16 -12.26 2.97 3.49
N MET A 17 -11.47 3.80 4.20
CA MET A 17 -10.10 3.45 4.58
C MET A 17 -10.02 2.21 5.46
N ASP A 18 -10.91 2.06 6.45
CA ASP A 18 -10.96 0.84 7.28
C ASP A 18 -11.29 -0.39 6.42
N ALA A 19 -12.32 -0.31 5.58
CA ALA A 19 -12.71 -1.41 4.70
C ALA A 19 -11.57 -1.83 3.75
N LEU A 20 -10.90 -0.86 3.12
CA LEU A 20 -9.74 -1.09 2.26
C LEU A 20 -8.58 -1.74 3.02
N SER A 21 -8.24 -1.20 4.19
CA SER A 21 -7.16 -1.74 5.03
C SER A 21 -7.45 -3.18 5.47
N GLN A 22 -8.67 -3.46 5.90
CA GLN A 22 -9.07 -4.79 6.36
C GLN A 22 -9.05 -5.81 5.21
N SER A 23 -9.54 -5.43 4.02
CA SER A 23 -9.48 -6.29 2.84
C SER A 23 -8.03 -6.59 2.45
N GLY A 24 -7.23 -5.54 2.28
CA GLY A 24 -5.81 -5.65 1.92
C GLY A 24 -5.03 -6.52 2.89
N PHE A 25 -5.14 -6.27 4.19
CA PHE A 25 -4.43 -7.06 5.21
C PHE A 25 -4.91 -8.51 5.28
N ARG A 26 -6.17 -8.81 4.96
CA ARG A 26 -6.65 -10.19 4.87
C ARG A 26 -5.99 -10.93 3.71
N GLU A 27 -5.90 -10.29 2.54
CA GLU A 27 -5.26 -10.87 1.35
C GLU A 27 -3.77 -11.08 1.57
N ILE A 28 -3.06 -10.05 2.04
CA ILE A 28 -1.63 -10.14 2.41
C ILE A 28 -1.41 -11.30 3.40
N ARG A 29 -2.24 -11.39 4.44
CA ARG A 29 -2.14 -12.46 5.44
C ARG A 29 -2.39 -13.84 4.85
N ALA A 30 -3.37 -13.97 3.95
CA ALA A 30 -3.69 -15.25 3.31
C ALA A 30 -2.51 -15.73 2.45
N ILE A 31 -1.97 -14.87 1.60
CA ILE A 31 -0.83 -15.20 0.73
C ILE A 31 0.41 -15.51 1.57
N SER A 32 0.69 -14.70 2.60
CA SER A 32 1.82 -14.94 3.50
C SER A 32 1.73 -16.30 4.19
N LYS A 33 0.53 -16.70 4.65
CA LYS A 33 0.33 -18.02 5.26
C LYS A 33 0.55 -19.16 4.26
N LEU A 34 0.04 -19.02 3.03
CA LEU A 34 0.25 -20.02 1.99
C LEU A 34 1.74 -20.17 1.64
N ALA A 35 2.46 -19.06 1.52
CA ALA A 35 3.91 -19.07 1.27
C ALA A 35 4.67 -19.76 2.42
N LEU A 36 4.34 -19.45 3.68
CA LEU A 36 4.95 -20.11 4.84
C LEU A 36 4.68 -21.62 4.85
N MET A 37 3.44 -22.04 4.61
CA MET A 37 3.08 -23.46 4.52
C MET A 37 3.81 -24.17 3.38
N ALA A 38 4.00 -23.51 2.24
CA ALA A 38 4.76 -24.08 1.13
C ALA A 38 6.22 -24.35 1.51
N LEU A 39 6.85 -23.42 2.24
CA LEU A 39 8.22 -23.56 2.75
C LEU A 39 8.38 -24.69 3.78
N GLU A 40 7.30 -25.20 4.37
CA GLU A 40 7.37 -26.39 5.24
C GLU A 40 7.42 -27.71 4.45
N THR A 41 7.36 -27.65 3.11
CA THR A 41 7.40 -28.82 2.23
C THR A 41 8.68 -28.85 1.36
N PRO A 42 9.21 -30.04 1.01
CA PRO A 42 10.37 -30.16 0.12
C PRO A 42 10.15 -29.56 -1.27
N ASN A 43 8.92 -29.59 -1.79
CA ASN A 43 8.60 -29.01 -3.09
C ASN A 43 8.57 -27.48 -3.03
N GLY A 44 7.91 -26.90 -2.02
CA GLY A 44 7.87 -25.45 -1.87
C GLY A 44 9.24 -24.83 -1.57
N GLN A 45 10.11 -25.52 -0.82
CA GLN A 45 11.51 -25.11 -0.62
C GLN A 45 12.34 -25.07 -1.91
N ARG A 46 11.95 -25.83 -2.95
CA ARG A 46 12.61 -25.83 -4.26
C ARG A 46 11.98 -24.84 -5.24
N SER A 47 10.84 -24.25 -4.88
CA SER A 47 10.04 -23.41 -5.76
C SER A 47 10.34 -21.93 -5.57
N VAL A 48 11.56 -21.54 -5.91
CA VAL A 48 12.04 -20.15 -5.74
C VAL A 48 11.18 -19.14 -6.52
N GLU A 49 10.74 -19.51 -7.73
CA GLU A 49 9.92 -18.65 -8.59
C GLU A 49 8.52 -18.42 -8.01
N GLU A 50 7.87 -19.46 -7.47
CA GLU A 50 6.56 -19.31 -6.81
C GLU A 50 6.66 -18.45 -5.55
N MET A 51 7.77 -18.57 -4.79
CA MET A 51 8.00 -17.70 -3.64
C MET A 51 8.26 -16.25 -4.05
N ALA A 52 9.02 -16.03 -5.12
CA ALA A 52 9.22 -14.69 -5.67
C ALA A 52 7.88 -14.05 -6.10
N MET A 53 7.04 -14.78 -6.83
CA MET A 53 5.71 -14.32 -7.23
C MET A 53 4.81 -14.02 -6.01
N ALA A 54 4.86 -14.85 -4.96
CA ALA A 54 4.10 -14.60 -3.74
C ALA A 54 4.55 -13.30 -3.05
N PHE A 55 5.86 -13.05 -2.97
CA PHE A 55 6.39 -11.81 -2.39
C PHE A 55 6.11 -10.58 -3.25
N GLU A 56 6.21 -10.68 -4.58
CA GLU A 56 5.82 -9.61 -5.50
C GLU A 56 4.34 -9.27 -5.37
N THR A 57 3.48 -10.29 -5.23
CA THR A 57 2.04 -10.10 -5.03
C THR A 57 1.77 -9.41 -3.69
N ILE A 58 2.41 -9.84 -2.60
CA ILE A 58 2.30 -9.17 -1.28
C ILE A 58 2.75 -7.71 -1.38
N TRP A 59 3.88 -7.45 -2.05
CA TRP A 59 4.40 -6.11 -2.24
C TRP A 59 3.42 -5.22 -3.00
N GLY A 60 2.91 -5.69 -4.15
CA GLY A 60 1.92 -4.95 -4.94
C GLY A 60 0.63 -4.68 -4.18
N LEU A 61 0.17 -5.62 -3.35
CA LEU A 61 -0.99 -5.41 -2.46
C LEU A 61 -0.70 -4.32 -1.42
N CYS A 62 0.48 -4.30 -0.82
CA CYS A 62 0.88 -3.23 0.11
C CYS A 62 0.85 -1.86 -0.57
N GLU A 63 1.48 -1.73 -1.74
CA GLU A 63 1.51 -0.46 -2.50
C GLU A 63 0.10 -0.01 -2.89
N SER A 64 -0.74 -0.93 -3.36
CA SER A 64 -2.13 -0.65 -3.73
C SER A 64 -2.98 -0.20 -2.53
N CYS A 65 -2.83 -0.87 -1.38
CA CYS A 65 -3.54 -0.50 -0.16
C CYS A 65 -3.10 0.86 0.37
N GLU A 66 -1.80 1.11 0.43
CA GLU A 66 -1.24 2.40 0.86
C GLU A 66 -1.75 3.52 -0.04
N GLY A 67 -1.66 3.35 -1.36
CA GLY A 67 -2.15 4.34 -2.33
C GLY A 67 -3.64 4.60 -2.22
N SER A 68 -4.45 3.55 -2.08
CA SER A 68 -5.91 3.67 -1.98
C SER A 68 -6.34 4.36 -0.67
N ILE A 69 -5.74 3.99 0.46
CA ILE A 69 -6.00 4.64 1.75
C ILE A 69 -5.61 6.11 1.69
N ASN A 70 -4.42 6.40 1.15
CA ASN A 70 -3.94 7.77 1.04
C ASN A 70 -4.84 8.64 0.13
N ALA A 71 -5.36 8.09 -0.98
CA ALA A 71 -6.27 8.79 -1.86
C ALA A 71 -7.60 9.17 -1.17
N HIS A 72 -8.15 8.28 -0.33
CA HIS A 72 -9.37 8.60 0.46
C HIS A 72 -9.06 9.62 1.56
N ALA A 73 -7.88 9.54 2.18
CA ALA A 73 -7.44 10.56 3.13
C ALA A 73 -7.24 11.92 2.46
N GLU A 74 -6.72 11.96 1.23
CA GLU A 74 -6.53 13.19 0.43
C GLU A 74 -7.83 13.93 0.14
N GLN A 75 -8.90 13.19 -0.17
CA GLN A 75 -10.24 13.76 -0.42
C GLN A 75 -10.78 14.58 0.75
N VAL A 76 -10.32 14.31 1.97
CA VAL A 76 -10.69 15.02 3.19
C VAL A 76 -9.53 15.83 3.79
N GLY A 77 -8.46 16.06 3.02
CA GLY A 77 -7.31 16.88 3.42
C GLY A 77 -6.44 16.26 4.52
N CYS A 78 -6.50 14.93 4.68
CA CYS A 78 -5.79 14.17 5.72
C CYS A 78 -4.75 13.19 5.14
N ALA A 79 -4.35 13.36 3.87
CA ALA A 79 -3.33 12.53 3.24
C ALA A 79 -2.02 12.52 4.02
N HIS A 80 -1.35 11.37 4.02
CA HIS A 80 -0.03 11.22 4.59
C HIS A 80 1.02 11.72 3.60
N GLU A 81 1.70 12.83 3.93
CA GLU A 81 2.82 13.31 3.14
C GLU A 81 4.14 12.70 3.60
N ASN A 82 4.70 11.80 2.79
CA ASN A 82 6.05 11.32 3.01
C ASN A 82 7.08 12.37 2.53
N HIS A 83 7.31 13.39 3.35
CA HIS A 83 8.25 14.48 3.02
C HIS A 83 9.66 13.96 2.65
N ARG A 84 10.09 12.83 3.24
CA ARG A 84 11.39 12.22 2.89
C ARG A 84 11.38 11.59 1.51
N PHE A 85 10.29 10.96 1.10
CA PHE A 85 10.11 10.46 -0.25
C PHE A 85 10.09 11.62 -1.26
N HIS A 86 9.32 12.67 -0.99
CA HIS A 86 9.31 13.89 -1.83
C HIS A 86 10.70 14.52 -1.95
N GLY A 87 11.46 14.58 -0.85
CA GLY A 87 12.84 15.04 -0.86
C GLY A 87 13.76 14.20 -1.75
N ARG A 88 13.65 12.86 -1.68
CA ARG A 88 14.41 11.96 -2.56
C ARG A 88 14.01 12.10 -4.03
N LEU A 89 12.72 12.22 -4.31
CA LEU A 89 12.19 12.37 -5.67
C LEU A 89 12.68 13.69 -6.31
N LYS A 90 12.63 14.79 -5.54
CA LYS A 90 13.15 16.09 -5.96
C LYS A 90 14.66 16.05 -6.20
N ALA A 91 15.43 15.43 -5.31
CA ALA A 91 16.87 15.27 -5.52
C ALA A 91 17.19 14.43 -6.77
N ALA A 92 16.39 13.39 -7.05
CA ALA A 92 16.55 12.56 -8.25
C ALA A 92 16.26 13.34 -9.55
N SER A 93 15.21 14.17 -9.57
CA SER A 93 14.89 15.01 -10.73
C SER A 93 15.92 16.12 -10.96
N GLU A 94 16.40 16.76 -9.88
CA GLU A 94 17.50 17.73 -9.94
C GLU A 94 18.80 17.08 -10.45
N ALA A 95 19.14 15.88 -9.99
CA ALA A 95 20.32 15.15 -10.46
C ALA A 95 20.23 14.73 -11.94
N GLN A 96 19.03 14.53 -12.48
CA GLN A 96 18.81 14.27 -13.91
C GLN A 96 18.95 15.54 -14.75
N CYS A 97 18.53 16.69 -14.20
CA CYS A 97 18.64 17.99 -14.86
C CYS A 97 20.10 18.50 -14.93
N VAL A 98 20.92 18.21 -13.92
CA VAL A 98 22.36 18.59 -13.87
C VAL A 98 23.22 17.78 -14.86
N LYS A 99 22.70 16.69 -15.44
CA LYS A 99 23.41 15.83 -16.39
C LYS A 99 23.15 16.17 -17.87
N GLN A 100 22.46 17.27 -18.16
CA GLN A 100 22.26 17.81 -19.51
C GLN A 100 23.11 19.06 -19.73
#